data_AF-A0A7I8DMQ9-F1
#
_entry.id   AF-A0A7I8DMQ9-F1
#
_cell.length_a   1.000
_cell.length_b   1.000
_cell.length_c   1.000
_cell.angle_alpha   90.00
_cell.angle_beta   90.00
_cell.angle_gamma   90.00
#
_symmetry.space_group_name_H-M   'P 1'
#
loop_
_entity.id
_entity.type
_entity.pdbx_description
1 polymer ?
#
loop_
_entity_poly.entity_id
_entity_poly.type
_entity_poly.pdbx_seq_one_letter_code
_entity_poly.pdbx_strand_id
1 'polypeptide(L)'
;MDNKKRIFRNSEGIGGFEQGLYDEEAPQPTASNWTRQSCFKIPDKPALIWKTGRKNAFLGGTRIGGSFAITGKKSIIVSECSNDLFARDGKLLEISDNGTINEIFSCNKLLGIPVIGADGIIYIYTLGASDSRGHQLFCLSPEGNIIWQYHIDYSIERRPILDKDGNIYMFVKRWDIEVGAFL
;
A
#
# COMPACT_ATOMS: atom_id res chain seq x y z
N MET A 1 9.36 -4.05 47.59
CA MET A 1 8.20 -3.49 46.86
C MET A 1 8.43 -2.01 46.75
N ASP A 2 8.81 -1.51 45.58
CA ASP A 2 8.56 -0.11 45.26
C ASP A 2 8.25 -0.01 43.78
N ASN A 3 6.95 0.14 43.52
CA ASN A 3 6.32 0.03 42.23
C ASN A 3 6.18 1.47 41.69
N LYS A 4 7.20 1.96 40.99
CA LYS A 4 7.07 3.13 40.12
C LYS A 4 7.53 2.77 38.71
N LYS A 5 6.52 2.34 37.95
CA LYS A 5 6.38 2.39 36.48
C LYS A 5 7.49 3.24 35.85
N ARG A 6 8.48 2.57 35.24
CA ARG A 6 9.44 3.26 34.37
C ARG A 6 8.63 3.83 33.22
N ILE A 7 8.56 5.16 33.19
CA ILE A 7 7.83 5.92 32.19
C ILE A 7 8.51 5.62 30.86
N PHE A 8 7.73 5.11 29.92
CA PHE A 8 8.13 4.79 28.56
C PHE A 8 8.97 5.93 27.96
N ARG A 9 10.20 5.65 27.53
CA ARG A 9 11.04 6.57 26.75
C ARG A 9 11.11 6.05 25.32
N ASN A 10 10.19 6.52 24.49
CA ASN A 10 9.89 5.94 23.17
C ASN A 10 10.97 6.18 22.09
N SER A 11 12.19 6.60 22.46
CA SER A 11 13.24 6.90 21.49
C SER A 11 14.67 7.06 22.03
N GLU A 12 14.94 6.95 23.34
CA GLU A 12 16.26 7.11 24.01
C GLU A 12 17.31 8.02 23.31
N GLY A 13 16.87 9.07 22.61
CA GLY A 13 17.74 9.97 21.85
C GLY A 13 18.32 9.48 20.51
N ILE A 14 17.93 8.33 19.92
CA ILE A 14 18.60 7.83 18.69
C ILE A 14 17.68 7.25 17.58
N GLY A 15 16.41 6.95 17.80
CA GLY A 15 15.59 6.40 16.70
C GLY A 15 14.28 5.78 17.15
N GLY A 16 13.27 5.80 16.29
CA GLY A 16 11.90 5.48 16.64
C GLY A 16 11.57 3.99 16.72
N PHE A 17 10.70 3.68 17.68
CA PHE A 17 9.96 2.44 17.93
C PHE A 17 10.65 1.38 18.82
N GLU A 18 9.81 0.54 19.47
CA GLU A 18 10.14 -0.39 20.54
C GLU A 18 10.99 -1.58 20.04
N GLN A 19 12.21 -1.73 20.55
CA GLN A 19 13.15 -2.80 20.16
C GLN A 19 12.53 -4.20 20.32
N GLY A 20 12.66 -5.03 19.28
CA GLY A 20 12.27 -6.44 19.29
C GLY A 20 10.89 -6.77 18.69
N LEU A 21 10.12 -5.77 18.24
CA LEU A 21 8.82 -5.96 17.59
C LEU A 21 8.78 -5.54 16.12
N TYR A 22 9.91 -5.10 15.56
CA TYR A 22 10.01 -4.68 14.15
C TYR A 22 11.28 -5.23 13.48
N ASP A 23 11.24 -5.32 12.15
CA ASP A 23 12.36 -5.72 11.31
C ASP A 23 13.37 -4.57 11.19
N GLU A 24 14.60 -4.79 11.69
CA GLU A 24 15.69 -3.80 11.70
C GLU A 24 16.25 -3.50 10.31
N GLU A 25 16.06 -4.42 9.35
CA GLU A 25 16.51 -4.27 7.96
C GLU A 25 15.39 -3.75 7.04
N ALA A 26 14.20 -3.50 7.59
CA ALA A 26 13.10 -2.93 6.83
C ALA A 26 13.50 -1.53 6.32
N PRO A 27 13.29 -1.21 5.03
CA PRO A 27 13.51 0.11 4.49
C PRO A 27 12.42 1.09 5.00
N GLN A 28 12.49 1.46 6.29
CA GLN A 28 11.65 2.43 7.00
C GLN A 28 10.16 2.05 7.11
N PRO A 29 9.42 2.46 8.17
CA PRO A 29 8.00 2.15 8.28
C PRO A 29 7.21 2.83 7.15
N THR A 30 6.36 2.03 6.50
CA THR A 30 5.59 2.29 5.27
C THR A 30 4.59 3.45 5.31
N ALA A 31 4.62 4.32 6.32
CA ALA A 31 3.86 5.57 6.32
C ALA A 31 4.32 6.65 7.32
N SER A 32 5.08 6.35 8.38
CA SER A 32 5.37 7.33 9.45
C SER A 32 6.63 6.99 10.25
N ASN A 33 7.79 7.54 9.85
CA ASN A 33 8.96 7.59 10.72
C ASN A 33 8.91 8.89 11.55
N TRP A 34 8.75 8.77 12.87
CA TRP A 34 8.64 9.91 13.79
C TRP A 34 9.90 10.78 13.81
N THR A 35 11.08 10.17 13.66
CA THR A 35 12.36 10.90 13.57
C THR A 35 12.60 11.50 12.20
N ARG A 36 11.84 11.09 11.17
CA ARG A 36 12.03 11.45 9.75
C ARG A 36 13.44 11.17 9.22
N GLN A 37 14.23 10.34 9.91
CA GLN A 37 15.59 10.00 9.52
C GLN A 37 15.61 8.68 8.75
N SER A 38 15.86 8.77 7.44
CA SER A 38 16.15 7.62 6.60
C SER A 38 17.55 7.07 6.94
N CYS A 39 17.71 5.74 6.93
CA CYS A 39 19.02 5.07 6.94
C CYS A 39 19.79 5.29 5.63
N PHE A 40 19.13 5.83 4.61
CA PHE A 40 19.72 6.20 3.33
C PHE A 40 19.89 7.72 3.22
N LYS A 41 21.10 8.16 2.83
CA LYS A 41 21.39 9.55 2.49
C LYS A 41 20.96 9.84 1.04
N ILE A 42 20.23 10.94 0.82
CA ILE A 42 19.95 11.44 -0.53
C ILE A 42 21.27 11.90 -1.16
N PRO A 43 21.55 11.62 -2.45
CA PRO A 43 22.75 12.11 -3.12
C PRO A 43 22.84 13.64 -3.07
N ASP A 44 24.05 14.19 -2.87
CA ASP A 44 24.26 15.64 -2.81
C ASP A 44 23.89 16.36 -4.12
N LYS A 45 23.84 15.62 -5.24
CA LYS A 45 23.40 16.09 -6.56
C LYS A 45 22.45 15.05 -7.18
N PRO A 46 21.12 15.17 -6.97
CA PRO A 46 20.17 14.25 -7.57
C PRO A 46 20.15 14.42 -9.10
N ALA A 47 20.02 13.30 -9.82
CA ALA A 47 19.89 13.27 -11.27
C ALA A 47 18.64 12.49 -11.68
N LEU A 48 17.97 12.95 -12.73
CA LEU A 48 16.87 12.20 -13.34
C LEU A 48 17.43 10.96 -14.03
N ILE A 49 17.04 9.76 -13.58
CA ILE A 49 17.49 8.50 -14.16
C ILE A 49 16.66 8.15 -15.40
N TRP A 50 15.33 8.24 -15.28
CA TRP A 50 14.41 8.03 -16.40
C TRP A 50 13.10 8.77 -16.18
N LYS A 51 12.38 9.00 -17.27
CA LYS A 51 10.99 9.48 -17.28
C LYS A 51 10.24 8.73 -18.37
N THR A 52 9.06 8.23 -18.05
CA THR A 52 8.18 7.56 -18.99
C THR A 52 6.77 8.14 -18.89
N GLY A 53 5.93 7.86 -19.88
CA GLY A 53 4.55 8.31 -19.92
C GLY A 53 3.77 7.67 -21.06
N ARG A 54 2.46 7.55 -20.88
CA ARG A 54 1.53 7.09 -21.92
C ARG A 54 0.51 8.19 -22.19
N LYS A 55 0.06 8.30 -23.45
CA LYS A 55 -1.03 9.22 -23.80
C LYS A 55 -2.31 8.80 -23.08
N ASN A 56 -3.05 9.76 -22.55
CA ASN A 56 -4.29 9.54 -21.78
C ASN A 56 -4.09 8.68 -20.53
N ALA A 57 -2.86 8.53 -20.04
CA ALA A 57 -2.62 7.86 -18.77
C ALA A 57 -3.22 8.67 -17.64
N PHE A 58 -3.94 8.00 -16.76
CA PHE A 58 -4.60 8.68 -15.65
C PHE A 58 -3.99 8.26 -14.32
N LEU A 59 -2.86 8.91 -14.03
CA LEU A 59 -2.14 8.80 -12.76
C LEU A 59 -2.55 9.97 -11.86
N GLY A 60 -3.52 9.75 -10.97
CA GLY A 60 -3.75 10.65 -9.85
C GLY A 60 -4.81 11.73 -10.00
N GLY A 61 -5.75 11.63 -10.94
CA GLY A 61 -6.94 12.50 -10.92
C GLY A 61 -8.22 11.84 -10.37
N THR A 62 -8.13 10.62 -9.83
CA THR A 62 -9.18 10.02 -8.99
C THR A 62 -8.81 10.19 -7.50
N ARG A 63 -9.70 9.75 -6.60
CA ARG A 63 -9.57 9.77 -5.12
C ARG A 63 -8.25 9.21 -4.55
N ILE A 64 -7.39 8.62 -5.39
CA ILE A 64 -6.15 7.96 -5.03
C ILE A 64 -5.06 8.75 -5.76
N GLY A 65 -4.41 9.69 -5.07
CA GLY A 65 -3.21 10.34 -5.61
C GLY A 65 -2.22 9.28 -6.09
N GLY A 66 -1.48 9.57 -7.17
CA GLY A 66 -0.60 8.60 -7.85
C GLY A 66 0.12 7.69 -6.84
N SER A 67 -0.12 6.38 -6.95
CA SER A 67 0.22 5.42 -5.92
C SER A 67 1.05 4.30 -6.52
N PHE A 68 2.21 4.05 -5.93
CA PHE A 68 3.16 3.05 -6.40
C PHE A 68 3.79 2.29 -5.23
N ALA A 69 4.29 1.10 -5.54
CA ALA A 69 5.14 0.30 -4.66
C ALA A 69 6.45 -0.02 -5.40
N ILE A 70 7.56 -0.09 -4.66
CA ILE A 70 8.87 -0.44 -5.23
C ILE A 70 9.05 -1.94 -5.11
N THR A 71 9.54 -2.58 -6.17
CA THR A 71 9.89 -4.00 -6.16
C THR A 71 11.36 -4.18 -5.76
N GLY A 72 11.72 -5.38 -5.28
CA GLY A 72 13.13 -5.75 -5.06
C GLY A 72 13.99 -5.74 -6.34
N LYS A 73 13.38 -5.61 -7.53
CA LYS A 73 14.06 -5.58 -8.84
C LYS A 73 14.31 -4.16 -9.36
N LYS A 74 14.20 -3.13 -8.51
CA LYS A 74 14.26 -1.70 -8.91
C LYS A 74 13.17 -1.27 -9.92
N SER A 75 12.16 -2.10 -10.14
CA SER A 75 10.94 -1.69 -10.85
C SER A 75 9.96 -1.07 -9.86
N ILE A 76 8.95 -0.36 -10.37
CA ILE A 76 7.81 0.11 -9.58
C ILE A 76 6.53 -0.50 -10.11
N ILE A 77 5.63 -0.87 -9.20
CA ILE A 77 4.26 -1.24 -9.52
C ILE A 77 3.38 -0.03 -9.30
N VAL A 78 2.60 0.35 -10.30
CA VAL A 78 1.75 1.53 -10.31
C VAL A 78 0.31 1.13 -10.57
N SER A 79 -0.59 1.59 -9.72
CA SER A 79 -2.03 1.52 -10.02
C SER A 79 -2.42 2.67 -10.94
N GLU A 80 -3.01 2.33 -12.08
CA GLU A 80 -3.66 3.26 -12.99
C GLU A 80 -5.16 2.99 -12.98
N CYS A 81 -5.98 4.04 -12.93
CA CYS A 81 -7.44 3.91 -12.97
C CYS A 81 -8.00 4.89 -13.99
N SER A 82 -9.04 4.49 -14.72
CA SER A 82 -9.76 5.40 -15.62
C SER A 82 -10.31 6.64 -14.87
N ASN A 83 -10.32 7.78 -15.55
CA ASN A 83 -11.02 8.99 -15.09
C ASN A 83 -12.51 9.02 -15.47
N ASP A 84 -12.97 8.00 -16.17
CA ASP A 84 -14.36 7.94 -16.59
C ASP A 84 -15.25 7.65 -15.37
N LEU A 85 -16.26 8.47 -15.16
CA LEU A 85 -17.23 8.26 -14.07
C LEU A 85 -18.08 7.00 -14.30
N PHE A 86 -18.17 6.53 -15.54
CA PHE A 86 -18.98 5.40 -15.99
C PHE A 86 -18.16 4.13 -16.25
N ALA A 87 -16.88 4.25 -16.63
CA ALA A 87 -15.96 3.12 -16.74
C ALA A 87 -15.02 3.10 -15.55
N ARG A 88 -15.06 2.03 -14.74
CA ARG A 88 -14.22 1.87 -13.55
C ARG A 88 -13.12 0.87 -13.82
N ASP A 89 -12.27 1.12 -14.81
CA ASP A 89 -11.20 0.18 -15.16
C ASP A 89 -9.95 0.51 -14.37
N GLY A 90 -9.47 -0.50 -13.64
CA GLY A 90 -8.25 -0.42 -12.87
C GLY A 90 -7.21 -1.35 -13.45
N LYS A 91 -6.00 -0.84 -13.60
CA LYS A 91 -4.84 -1.52 -14.17
C LYS A 91 -3.67 -1.45 -13.22
N LEU A 92 -2.89 -2.52 -13.21
CA LEU A 92 -1.63 -2.58 -12.51
C LEU A 92 -0.52 -2.61 -13.56
N LEU A 93 0.37 -1.63 -13.47
CA LEU A 93 1.49 -1.47 -14.38
C LEU A 93 2.79 -1.75 -13.66
N GLU A 94 3.67 -2.55 -14.25
CA GLU A 94 5.08 -2.61 -13.86
C GLU A 94 5.88 -1.63 -14.73
N ILE A 95 6.69 -0.78 -14.09
CA ILE A 95 7.62 0.13 -14.75
C ILE A 95 9.05 -0.26 -14.36
N SER A 96 9.82 -0.75 -15.33
CA SER A 96 11.21 -1.15 -15.14
C SER A 96 12.15 0.05 -14.86
N ASP A 97 13.36 -0.24 -14.41
CA ASP A 97 14.42 0.75 -14.13
C ASP A 97 14.94 1.52 -15.36
N ASN A 98 14.51 1.13 -16.57
CA ASN A 98 14.74 1.84 -17.82
C ASN A 98 13.49 2.61 -18.32
N GLY A 99 12.41 2.63 -17.55
CA GLY A 99 11.16 3.31 -17.90
C GLY A 99 10.22 2.51 -18.83
N THR A 100 10.53 1.25 -19.14
CA THR A 100 9.61 0.34 -19.88
C THR A 100 8.37 0.06 -19.05
N ILE A 101 7.18 0.15 -19.64
CA ILE A 101 5.90 -0.05 -18.95
C ILE A 101 5.22 -1.30 -19.47
N ASN A 102 4.93 -2.25 -18.58
CA ASN A 102 4.14 -3.46 -18.83
C ASN A 102 2.83 -3.40 -18.04
N GLU A 103 1.70 -3.80 -18.65
CA GLU A 103 0.47 -4.06 -17.90
C GLU A 103 0.49 -5.50 -17.42
N ILE A 104 0.37 -5.72 -16.11
CA ILE A 104 0.44 -7.06 -15.50
C ILE A 104 -0.91 -7.55 -14.97
N PHE A 105 -1.85 -6.63 -14.71
CA PHE A 105 -3.19 -6.99 -14.24
C PHE A 105 -4.20 -5.91 -14.60
N SER A 106 -5.44 -6.30 -14.87
CA SER A 106 -6.55 -5.37 -15.07
C SER A 106 -7.89 -5.95 -14.62
N CYS A 107 -8.78 -5.07 -14.19
CA CYS A 107 -10.14 -5.43 -13.81
C CYS A 107 -11.11 -4.26 -14.05
N ASN A 108 -12.41 -4.56 -14.05
CA ASN A 108 -13.50 -3.59 -14.20
C ASN A 108 -13.89 -2.90 -12.87
N LYS A 109 -12.91 -2.72 -11.98
CA LYS A 109 -13.04 -1.92 -10.76
C LYS A 109 -11.83 -1.00 -10.62
N LEU A 110 -12.03 0.14 -9.95
CA LEU A 110 -10.91 0.97 -9.52
C LEU A 110 -10.01 0.16 -8.61
N LEU A 111 -8.70 0.29 -8.76
CA LEU A 111 -7.71 -0.36 -7.90
C LEU A 111 -7.18 0.63 -6.87
N GLY A 112 -6.97 0.14 -5.66
CA GLY A 112 -6.31 0.85 -4.58
C GLY A 112 -4.80 0.90 -4.76
N ILE A 113 -4.11 0.92 -3.63
CA ILE A 113 -2.65 1.02 -3.63
C ILE A 113 -2.06 -0.37 -3.39
N PRO A 114 -1.16 -0.86 -4.26
CA PRO A 114 -0.58 -2.19 -4.09
C PRO A 114 0.34 -2.24 -2.88
N VAL A 115 0.41 -3.42 -2.29
CA VAL A 115 1.44 -3.82 -1.32
C VAL A 115 2.18 -5.00 -1.92
N ILE A 116 3.50 -5.04 -1.77
CA ILE A 116 4.34 -6.09 -2.33
C ILE A 116 5.06 -6.79 -1.18
N GLY A 117 4.95 -8.12 -1.12
CA GLY A 117 5.68 -8.97 -0.19
C GLY A 117 7.16 -9.12 -0.56
N ALA A 118 7.99 -9.59 0.37
CA ALA A 118 9.41 -9.83 0.12
C ALA A 118 9.65 -10.91 -0.97
N ASP A 119 8.67 -11.78 -1.18
CA ASP A 119 8.61 -12.80 -2.22
C ASP A 119 8.15 -12.26 -3.59
N GLY A 120 7.80 -10.97 -3.67
CA GLY A 120 7.28 -10.34 -4.88
C GLY A 120 5.79 -10.55 -5.12
N ILE A 121 5.07 -11.23 -4.21
CA ILE A 121 3.61 -11.35 -4.28
C ILE A 121 2.98 -9.96 -4.14
N ILE A 122 1.98 -9.68 -4.96
CA ILE A 122 1.31 -8.38 -5.00
C ILE A 122 -0.08 -8.51 -4.41
N TYR A 123 -0.37 -7.67 -3.42
CA TYR A 123 -1.70 -7.52 -2.85
C TYR A 123 -2.32 -6.21 -3.30
N ILE A 124 -3.47 -6.31 -3.96
CA ILE A 124 -4.19 -5.16 -4.48
C ILE A 124 -5.68 -5.31 -4.22
N TYR A 125 -6.32 -4.24 -3.76
CA TYR A 125 -7.73 -4.23 -3.44
C TYR A 125 -8.50 -3.32 -4.39
N THR A 126 -9.78 -3.60 -4.57
CA THR A 126 -10.66 -2.74 -5.35
C THR A 126 -11.24 -1.62 -4.51
N LEU A 127 -11.52 -0.50 -5.16
CA LEU A 127 -12.10 0.69 -4.58
C LEU A 127 -13.41 1.05 -5.25
N GLY A 128 -14.13 1.96 -4.58
CA GLY A 128 -15.39 2.48 -5.08
C GLY A 128 -15.75 3.78 -4.39
N ALA A 129 -16.99 4.19 -4.57
CA ALA A 129 -17.53 5.36 -3.89
C ALA A 129 -17.56 5.11 -2.37
N SER A 130 -17.73 6.19 -1.61
CA SER A 130 -18.05 6.07 -0.19
C SER A 130 -19.24 5.12 -0.04
N ASP A 131 -19.14 4.16 0.89
CA ASP A 131 -20.20 3.22 1.25
C ASP A 131 -20.52 2.15 0.19
N SER A 132 -19.67 2.03 -0.83
CA SER A 132 -19.77 0.90 -1.77
C SER A 132 -19.38 -0.43 -1.11
N ARG A 133 -19.96 -1.50 -1.65
CA ARG A 133 -19.82 -2.88 -1.20
C ARG A 133 -19.35 -3.78 -2.33
N GLY A 134 -19.02 -5.02 -2.01
CA GLY A 134 -18.54 -6.00 -2.98
C GLY A 134 -17.14 -5.68 -3.50
N HIS A 135 -16.27 -5.24 -2.60
CA HIS A 135 -14.85 -5.07 -2.89
C HIS A 135 -14.14 -6.42 -2.93
N GLN A 136 -12.96 -6.44 -3.54
CA GLN A 136 -12.12 -7.61 -3.67
C GLN A 136 -10.72 -7.26 -3.20
N LEU A 137 -10.08 -8.17 -2.48
CA LEU A 137 -8.63 -8.22 -2.32
C LEU A 137 -8.11 -9.32 -3.23
N PHE A 138 -7.21 -8.97 -4.14
CA PHE A 138 -6.50 -9.90 -4.99
C PHE A 138 -5.08 -10.12 -4.44
N CYS A 139 -4.66 -11.39 -4.46
CA CYS A 139 -3.28 -11.79 -4.32
C CYS A 139 -2.79 -12.26 -5.69
N LEU A 140 -1.75 -11.60 -6.18
CA LEU A 140 -1.21 -11.83 -7.51
C LEU A 140 0.23 -12.32 -7.43
N SER A 141 0.63 -13.20 -8.35
CA SER A 141 2.04 -13.50 -8.58
C SER A 141 2.78 -12.24 -9.07
N PRO A 142 4.12 -12.22 -9.04
CA PRO A 142 4.90 -11.10 -9.60
C PRO A 142 4.58 -10.81 -11.06
N GLU A 143 4.15 -11.83 -11.81
CA GLU A 143 3.74 -11.75 -13.22
C GLU A 143 2.27 -11.29 -13.39
N GLY A 144 1.55 -11.06 -12.29
CA GLY A 144 0.17 -10.54 -12.29
C GLY A 144 -0.94 -11.60 -12.33
N ASN A 145 -0.60 -12.89 -12.20
CA ASN A 145 -1.60 -13.96 -12.18
C ASN A 145 -2.31 -14.02 -10.83
N ILE A 146 -3.65 -14.16 -10.82
CA ILE A 146 -4.40 -14.33 -9.57
C ILE A 146 -4.03 -15.67 -8.91
N ILE A 147 -3.47 -15.60 -7.71
CA ILE A 147 -3.23 -16.76 -6.84
C ILE A 147 -4.50 -17.04 -6.04
N TRP A 148 -5.06 -15.99 -5.42
CA TRP A 148 -6.34 -16.06 -4.74
C TRP A 148 -7.04 -14.70 -4.73
N GLN A 149 -8.34 -14.72 -4.45
CA GLN A 149 -9.15 -13.51 -4.24
C GLN A 149 -10.03 -13.66 -3.00
N TYR A 150 -10.29 -12.54 -2.32
CA TYR A 150 -11.10 -12.48 -1.12
C TYR A 150 -12.15 -11.38 -1.23
N HIS A 151 -13.41 -11.72 -0.91
CA HIS A 151 -14.53 -10.79 -0.97
C HIS A 151 -14.64 -9.95 0.30
N ILE A 152 -14.82 -8.64 0.13
CA ILE A 152 -14.91 -7.67 1.22
C ILE A 152 -16.21 -6.88 1.04
N ASP A 153 -17.17 -7.08 1.94
CA ASP A 153 -18.49 -6.42 1.87
C ASP A 153 -18.52 -4.99 2.46
N TYR A 154 -17.34 -4.40 2.66
CA TYR A 154 -17.16 -3.12 3.34
C TYR A 154 -16.25 -2.21 2.52
N SER A 155 -16.48 -0.90 2.60
CA SER A 155 -15.62 0.06 1.93
C SER A 155 -14.22 0.07 2.57
N ILE A 156 -13.18 0.10 1.73
CA ILE A 156 -11.78 0.12 2.16
C ILE A 156 -11.26 1.55 2.03
N GLU A 157 -10.88 2.15 3.16
CA GLU A 157 -10.42 3.55 3.19
C GLU A 157 -8.89 3.71 3.18
N ARG A 158 -8.15 2.64 3.53
CA ARG A 158 -6.70 2.68 3.72
C ARG A 158 -6.00 1.54 2.99
N ARG A 159 -4.70 1.75 2.69
CA ARG A 159 -3.82 0.72 2.11
C ARG A 159 -3.67 -0.45 3.11
N PRO A 160 -3.64 -1.71 2.63
CA PRO A 160 -3.29 -2.85 3.47
C PRO A 160 -1.88 -2.71 4.08
N ILE A 161 -1.65 -3.43 5.18
CA ILE A 161 -0.34 -3.60 5.79
C ILE A 161 -0.01 -5.08 5.79
N LEU A 162 1.22 -5.43 5.44
CA LEU A 162 1.76 -6.79 5.50
C LEU A 162 2.70 -6.89 6.69
N ASP A 163 2.64 -7.96 7.48
CA ASP A 163 3.65 -8.27 8.48
C ASP A 163 4.71 -9.26 7.95
N LYS A 164 5.73 -9.53 8.77
CA LYS A 164 6.85 -10.42 8.42
C LYS A 164 6.43 -11.88 8.17
N ASP A 165 5.27 -12.29 8.68
CA ASP A 165 4.75 -13.65 8.58
C ASP A 165 3.78 -13.80 7.39
N GLY A 166 3.56 -12.72 6.64
CA GLY A 166 2.67 -12.69 5.48
C GLY A 166 1.21 -12.43 5.82
N ASN A 167 0.88 -12.01 7.05
CA ASN A 167 -0.49 -11.64 7.40
C ASN A 167 -0.85 -10.26 6.82
N ILE A 168 -2.08 -10.13 6.32
CA ILE A 168 -2.58 -8.92 5.66
C ILE A 168 -3.61 -8.25 6.56
N TYR A 169 -3.34 -7.01 6.96
CA TYR A 169 -4.23 -6.19 7.77
C TYR A 169 -4.88 -5.12 6.92
N MET A 170 -6.21 -5.02 6.98
CA MET A 170 -6.97 -4.02 6.25
C MET A 170 -7.91 -3.26 7.17
N PHE A 171 -7.94 -1.94 7.02
CA PHE A 171 -8.95 -1.10 7.64
C PHE A 171 -10.19 -1.07 6.75
N VAL A 172 -11.26 -1.69 7.24
CA VAL A 172 -12.57 -1.71 6.58
C VAL A 172 -13.56 -0.89 7.39
N LYS A 173 -14.44 -0.17 6.69
CA LYS A 173 -15.50 0.60 7.34
C LYS A 173 -16.80 -0.18 7.33
N ARG A 174 -17.24 -0.55 8.53
CA ARG A 174 -18.56 -1.12 8.79
C ARG A 174 -19.42 -0.05 9.46
N TRP A 175 -20.60 0.22 8.91
CA TRP A 175 -21.50 1.29 9.40
C TRP A 175 -22.55 0.82 10.40
N ASP A 176 -22.49 -0.42 10.88
CA ASP A 176 -23.33 -0.86 11.99
C ASP A 176 -22.76 -0.29 13.30
N ILE A 177 -23.36 0.78 13.81
CA ILE A 177 -23.23 1.17 15.21
C ILE A 177 -24.34 0.44 15.96
N GLU A 178 -24.02 -0.66 16.64
CA GLU A 178 -24.89 -1.21 17.69
C GLU A 178 -24.56 -0.52 19.01
N VAL A 179 -25.49 0.30 19.51
CA VAL A 179 -25.49 0.76 20.90
C VAL A 179 -26.61 0.02 21.61
N GLY A 180 -26.25 -0.92 22.48
CA GLY A 180 -27.16 -1.60 23.38
C GLY A 180 -26.77 -1.35 24.83
N ALA A 181 -27.72 -0.91 25.65
CA ALA A 181 -27.61 -0.93 27.11
C ALA A 181 -28.46 -2.10 27.63
N PHE A 182 -27.88 -2.94 28.49
CA PHE A 182 -28.58 -4.05 29.14
C PHE A 182 -28.88 -3.68 30.60
N LEU A 183 -30.09 -4.01 31.06
CA LEU A 183 -30.50 -4.01 32.47
C LEU A 183 -30.13 -5.34 33.12
#